data_AF-A0A5C6VV96-F1
#
_entry.id   AF-A0A5C6VV96-F1
#
_cell.length_a   1.000
_cell.length_b   1.000
_cell.length_c   1.000
_cell.angle_alpha   90.00
_cell.angle_beta   90.00
_cell.angle_gamma   90.00
#
_symmetry.space_group_name_H-M   'P 1'
#
loop_
_entity.id
_entity.type
_entity.pdbx_description
1 polymer ?
#
loop_
_entity_poly.entity_id
_entity_poly.type
_entity_poly.pdbx_seq_one_letter_code
_entity_poly.pdbx_strand_id
1 'polypeptide(L)' 'MKIELPIYKLEAEISLLRMEMISTAEHKGIEHPETIKCSQALDVLLNRYQKIKCG' A
#
# COMPACT_ATOMS: atom_id res chain seq x y z
N MET A 1 16.29 10.18 -13.70
CA MET A 1 15.60 9.08 -14.41
C MET A 1 14.60 8.47 -13.42
N LYS A 2 13.29 8.63 -13.61
CA LYS A 2 12.31 7.92 -12.77
C LYS A 2 12.20 6.51 -13.34
N ILE A 3 12.77 5.53 -12.63
CA ILE A 3 12.61 4.12 -13.00
C ILE A 3 11.19 3.75 -12.58
N GLU A 4 10.30 3.62 -13.54
CA GLU A 4 8.96 3.09 -13.29
C GLU A 4 9.10 1.61 -12.92
N LEU A 5 8.66 1.26 -11.72
CA LEU A 5 8.60 -0.13 -11.28
C LEU A 5 7.58 -0.86 -12.15
N PRO A 6 7.90 -2.07 -12.64
CA PRO A 6 6.93 -2.90 -13.34
C PRO A 6 5.66 -3.08 -12.52
N ILE A 7 4.50 -3.08 -13.18
CA ILE A 7 3.18 -3.14 -12.53
C ILE A 7 3.04 -4.30 -11.52
N TYR A 8 3.63 -5.47 -11.82
CA TYR A 8 3.59 -6.64 -10.94
C TYR A 8 4.32 -6.41 -9.60
N LYS A 9 5.33 -5.53 -9.55
CA LYS A 9 6.02 -5.17 -8.30
C LYS A 9 5.14 -4.32 -7.41
N LEU A 10 4.39 -3.38 -8.01
CA LEU A 10 3.42 -2.57 -7.28
C LEU A 10 2.29 -3.44 -6.73
N GLU A 11 1.82 -4.44 -7.48
CA GLU A 11 0.80 -5.38 -7.02
C GLU A 11 1.30 -6.22 -5.82
N ALA A 12 2.56 -6.66 -5.86
CA ALA A 12 3.18 -7.36 -4.75
C ALA A 12 3.31 -6.47 -3.51
N GLU A 13 3.80 -5.23 -3.67
CA GLU A 13 3.91 -4.25 -2.58
C GLU A 13 2.54 -3.92 -1.96
N ILE A 14 1.52 -3.70 -2.79
CA ILE A 14 0.13 -3.48 -2.35
C ILE A 14 -0.38 -4.68 -1.53
N SER A 15 -0.10 -5.90 -1.98
CA SER A 15 -0.55 -7.11 -1.29
C SER A 15 0.14 -7.28 0.06
N LEU A 16 1.46 -7.07 0.12
CA LEU A 16 2.24 -7.11 1.36
C LEU A 16 1.74 -6.08 2.37
N LEU A 17 1.58 -4.84 1.93
CA LEU A 17 1.17 -3.75 2.80
C LEU A 17 -0.28 -3.87 3.28
N ARG A 18 -1.16 -4.48 2.48
CA ARG A 18 -2.51 -4.87 2.94
C ARG A 18 -2.47 -5.89 4.07
N MET A 19 -1.64 -6.92 3.95
CA MET A 19 -1.48 -7.92 5.01
C MET A 19 -0.92 -7.28 6.29
N GLU A 20 0.07 -6.40 6.16
CA GLU A 20 0.64 -5.67 7.30
C GLU A 20 -0.40 -4.76 7.96
N MET A 21 -1.18 -4.01 7.18
CA MET A 21 -2.25 -3.15 7.70
C MET A 21 -3.32 -3.96 8.45
N ILE A 22 -3.77 -5.09 7.88
CA ILE A 22 -4.76 -5.97 8.51
C ILE A 22 -4.21 -6.53 9.82
N SER A 23 -3.00 -7.09 9.78
CA SER A 23 -2.36 -7.64 10.98
C SER A 23 -2.19 -6.57 12.05
N THR A 24 -1.77 -5.36 11.68
CA THR A 24 -1.60 -4.24 12.63
C THR A 24 -2.95 -3.79 13.19
N ALA A 25 -4.00 -3.73 12.38
CA ALA A 25 -5.35 -3.42 12.81
C ALA A 25 -5.89 -4.46 13.81
N GLU A 26 -5.65 -5.74 13.56
CA GLU A 26 -6.06 -6.84 14.45
C GLU A 26 -5.34 -6.79 15.80
N HIS A 27 -4.04 -6.46 15.80
CA HIS A 27 -3.23 -6.47 17.03
C HIS A 27 -3.29 -5.15 17.82
N LYS A 28 -3.42 -4.00 17.14
CA LYS A 28 -3.26 -2.67 17.74
C LYS A 28 -4.50 -1.78 17.60
N GLY A 29 -5.46 -2.16 16.75
CA GLY A 29 -6.67 -1.40 16.46
C GLY A 29 -6.54 -0.55 15.19
N ILE A 30 -7.69 -0.20 14.60
CA ILE A 30 -7.77 0.56 13.33
C ILE A 30 -7.29 2.00 13.46
N GLU A 31 -7.44 2.61 14.64
CA GLU A 31 -7.02 3.99 14.92
C GLU A 31 -5.57 4.08 15.41
N HIS A 32 -4.88 2.94 15.56
CA HIS A 32 -3.50 2.95 16.01
C HIS A 32 -2.61 3.68 14.99
N PRO A 33 -1.65 4.52 15.42
CA PRO A 33 -0.81 5.30 14.51
C PRO A 33 -0.08 4.46 13.45
N GLU A 34 0.28 3.21 13.78
CA GLU A 34 0.90 2.30 12.82
C GLU A 34 -0.09 1.78 11.77
N THR A 35 -1.33 1.48 12.14
CA THR A 35 -2.38 1.09 11.18
C THR A 35 -2.68 2.25 10.23
N ILE A 36 -2.74 3.48 10.75
CA ILE A 36 -2.92 4.69 9.95
C ILE A 36 -1.74 4.90 8.99
N LYS A 37 -0.50 4.71 9.44
CA LYS A 37 0.69 4.79 8.57
C LYS A 37 0.63 3.75 7.44
N CYS A 38 0.23 2.52 7.74
CA CYS A 38 0.07 1.48 6.73
C CYS A 38 -1.00 1.86 5.70
N SER A 39 -2.15 2.38 6.15
CA SER A 39 -3.23 2.88 5.28
C SER A 39 -2.75 4.01 4.37
N GLN A 40 -2.02 5.00 4.89
CA GLN A 40 -1.49 6.11 4.10
C GLN A 40 -0.48 5.65 3.05
N ALA A 41 0.41 4.73 3.41
CA ALA A 41 1.37 4.15 2.47
C ALA A 41 0.67 3.33 1.38
N LEU A 42 -0.40 2.61 1.74
CA LEU A 42 -1.22 1.84 0.79
C LEU A 42 -1.94 2.76 -0.20
N ASP A 43 -2.48 3.88 0.25
CA ASP A 43 -3.11 4.89 -0.63
C ASP A 43 -2.12 5.44 -1.65
N VAL A 44 -0.88 5.74 -1.24
CA VAL A 44 0.16 6.21 -2.18
C VAL A 44 0.45 5.16 -3.26
N LEU A 45 0.58 3.89 -2.87
CA LEU A 45 0.83 2.80 -3.82
C LEU A 45 -0.36 2.56 -4.75
N LEU A 46 -1.59 2.58 -4.24
CA LEU A 46 -2.80 2.43 -5.03
C LEU A 46 -2.95 3.55 -6.05
N ASN A 47 -2.67 4.80 -5.66
CA ASN A 47 -2.67 5.94 -6.57
C ASN A 47 -1.61 5.79 -7.68
N ARG A 48 -0.42 5.28 -7.37
CA ARG A 48 0.61 4.99 -8.39
C ARG A 48 0.17 3.88 -9.33
N TYR A 49 -0.40 2.80 -8.79
CA TYR A 49 -0.91 1.68 -9.58
C TYR A 49 -2.03 2.12 -10.53
N GLN A 50 -3.00 2.91 -10.03
CA GLN A 50 -4.08 3.45 -10.86
C GLN A 50 -3.56 4.33 -11.99
N LYS A 51 -2.56 5.19 -11.74
CA LYS A 51 -1.94 6.02 -12.78
C LYS A 51 -1.26 5.20 -13.87
N ILE A 52 -0.69 4.04 -13.55
CA ILE A 52 -0.02 3.18 -14.54
C ILE A 52 -1.04 2.32 -15.29
N LYS A 53 -2.12 1.89 -14.63
CA LYS A 53 -3.13 0.99 -15.22
C LYS A 53 -4.19 1.73 -16.05
N CYS A 54 -4.53 2.96 -15.68
CA CYS A 54 -5.60 3.76 -16.28
C CYS A 54 -5.13 5.09 -16.89
N GLY A 55 -3.83 5.39 -16.82
CA GLY A 55 -3.23 6.59 -17.40
C GLY A 55 -2.60 6.35 -18.77
#